data_AF-A0A1S9BUQ6-F1
#
_entry.id   AF-A0A1S9BUQ6-F1
#
_cell.length_a   1.000
_cell.length_b   1.000
_cell.length_c   1.000
_cell.angle_alpha   90.00
_cell.angle_beta   90.00
_cell.angle_gamma   90.00
#
_symmetry.space_group_name_H-M   'P 1'
#
loop_
_entity.id
_entity.type
_entity.pdbx_description
1 polymer ?
#
loop_
_entity_poly.entity_id
_entity_poly.type
_entity_poly.pdbx_seq_one_letter_code
_entity_poly.pdbx_strand_id
1 'polypeptide(L)'
;MGGYERLCSLYEKYGVLGNFSGHMHIQDAKTNNKGLTEVATSALSVSPFQYGVLDINGNTLDYHTETLSFSHYDEAKQFMWDVSYRKAEEGLPQGYAELYEYFADVNTAYFSGHKEEIRWDDALYEELNKNNAFFGLYLKSIKADGLLDETKCRIHWHNSHRRT
;
A
#
# COMPACT_ATOMS: atom_id res chain seq x y z
N MET A 1 -21.42 -9.23 -9.28
CA MET A 1 -20.31 -8.85 -10.19
C MET A 1 -20.70 -7.53 -10.86
N GLY A 2 -19.85 -6.51 -10.90
CA GLY A 2 -20.14 -5.33 -11.74
C GLY A 2 -19.98 -3.93 -11.13
N GLY A 3 -19.46 -3.78 -9.90
CA GLY A 3 -19.18 -2.44 -9.36
C GLY A 3 -17.89 -1.86 -9.96
N TYR A 4 -16.80 -2.60 -9.79
CA TYR A 4 -15.47 -2.24 -10.29
C TYR A 4 -15.44 -2.10 -11.83
N GLU A 5 -15.95 -3.09 -12.56
CA GLU A 5 -15.90 -3.10 -14.02
C GLU A 5 -16.69 -1.93 -14.63
N ARG A 6 -17.83 -1.58 -14.01
CA ARG A 6 -18.62 -0.41 -14.40
C ARG A 6 -17.88 0.88 -14.10
N LEU A 7 -17.21 0.99 -12.96
CA LEU A 7 -16.43 2.17 -12.59
C LEU A 7 -15.27 2.38 -13.58
N CYS A 8 -14.51 1.33 -13.90
CA CYS A 8 -13.44 1.40 -14.90
C CYS A 8 -13.97 1.84 -16.28
N SER A 9 -15.13 1.34 -16.69
CA SER A 9 -15.77 1.74 -17.95
C SER A 9 -16.15 3.23 -17.97
N LEU A 10 -16.56 3.78 -16.82
CA LEU A 10 -16.85 5.22 -16.68
C LEU A 10 -15.56 6.04 -16.71
N TYR A 11 -14.52 5.60 -16.01
CA TYR A 11 -13.21 6.27 -16.04
C TYR A 11 -12.65 6.37 -17.46
N GLU A 12 -12.73 5.28 -18.23
CA GLU A 12 -12.36 5.26 -19.64
C GLU A 12 -13.24 6.20 -20.48
N LYS A 13 -14.58 6.13 -20.31
CA LYS A 13 -15.53 6.98 -21.05
C LYS A 13 -15.29 8.48 -20.84
N TYR A 14 -14.94 8.89 -19.64
CA TYR A 14 -14.78 10.30 -19.26
C TYR A 14 -13.33 10.78 -19.25
N GLY A 15 -12.37 9.93 -19.64
CA GLY A 15 -10.96 10.30 -19.71
C GLY A 15 -10.34 10.60 -18.35
N VAL A 16 -10.74 9.86 -17.30
CA VAL A 16 -10.12 9.95 -15.97
C VAL A 16 -8.68 9.46 -16.07
N LEU A 17 -7.74 10.31 -15.65
CA LEU A 17 -6.30 10.07 -15.78
C LEU A 17 -5.74 9.28 -14.59
N GLY A 18 -6.30 9.51 -13.41
CA GLY A 18 -5.99 8.75 -12.20
C GLY A 18 -7.14 8.84 -11.20
N ASN A 19 -7.24 7.83 -10.36
CA ASN A 19 -8.20 7.77 -9.27
C ASN A 19 -7.44 7.71 -7.94
N PHE A 20 -7.78 8.62 -7.02
CA PHE A 20 -7.17 8.73 -5.71
C PHE A 20 -8.19 8.30 -4.66
N SER A 21 -7.91 7.21 -3.97
CA SER A 21 -8.82 6.56 -3.04
C SER A 21 -8.17 6.33 -1.67
N GLY A 22 -8.86 5.59 -0.81
CA GLY A 22 -8.43 5.28 0.55
C GLY A 22 -9.13 4.02 1.05
N HIS A 23 -9.68 4.05 2.27
CA HIS A 23 -10.44 2.95 2.91
C HIS A 23 -9.61 1.75 3.38
N MET A 24 -8.63 1.29 2.59
CA MET A 24 -7.77 0.15 2.97
C MET A 24 -6.67 0.53 3.97
N HIS A 25 -6.43 1.83 4.16
CA HIS A 25 -5.42 2.42 5.05
C HIS A 25 -3.96 2.16 4.67
N ILE A 26 -3.70 1.31 3.67
CA ILE A 26 -2.38 1.12 3.06
C ILE A 26 -2.07 2.22 2.05
N GLN A 27 -0.78 2.47 1.83
CA GLN A 27 -0.30 3.23 0.66
C GLN A 27 -0.03 2.24 -0.48
N ASP A 28 -0.74 2.42 -1.61
CA ASP A 28 -0.58 1.59 -2.81
C ASP A 28 -0.79 2.46 -4.06
N ALA A 29 -0.03 2.22 -5.12
CA ALA A 29 -0.12 2.95 -6.38
C ALA A 29 0.10 2.01 -7.57
N LYS A 30 -0.94 1.81 -8.40
CA LYS A 30 -0.89 0.89 -9.54
C LYS A 30 -1.49 1.47 -10.81
N THR A 31 -0.81 1.23 -11.91
CA THR A 31 -1.31 1.55 -13.26
C THR A 31 -1.77 0.29 -13.96
N ASN A 32 -3.00 0.28 -14.45
CA ASN A 32 -3.50 -0.85 -15.25
C ASN A 32 -2.95 -0.82 -16.68
N ASN A 33 -3.19 -1.89 -17.44
CA ASN A 33 -2.74 -2.02 -18.84
C ASN A 33 -3.35 -0.99 -19.81
N LYS A 34 -4.38 -0.24 -19.41
CA LYS A 34 -4.99 0.85 -20.18
C LYS A 34 -4.44 2.23 -19.81
N GLY A 35 -3.47 2.31 -18.89
CA GLY A 35 -2.84 3.55 -18.45
C GLY A 35 -3.59 4.32 -17.36
N LEU A 36 -4.68 3.78 -16.81
CA LEU A 36 -5.35 4.37 -15.65
C LEU A 36 -4.54 4.02 -14.39
N THR A 37 -4.16 5.05 -13.63
CA THR A 37 -3.46 4.90 -12.35
C THR A 37 -4.43 5.02 -11.19
N GLU A 38 -4.45 4.02 -10.31
CA GLU A 38 -5.08 4.06 -8.99
C GLU A 38 -4.00 4.40 -7.97
N VAL A 39 -4.31 5.33 -7.05
CA VAL A 39 -3.50 5.59 -5.87
C VAL A 39 -4.40 5.48 -4.65
N ALA A 40 -4.25 4.41 -3.88
CA ALA A 40 -4.85 4.30 -2.56
C ALA A 40 -3.90 4.99 -1.57
N THR A 41 -4.24 6.19 -1.12
CA THR A 41 -3.42 6.91 -0.14
C THR A 41 -3.62 6.31 1.24
N SER A 42 -2.52 6.11 1.97
CA SER A 42 -2.55 5.61 3.34
C SER A 42 -3.42 6.50 4.26
N ALA A 43 -3.90 5.91 5.35
CA ALA A 43 -4.71 6.66 6.30
C ALA A 43 -3.82 7.56 7.16
N LEU A 44 -4.13 8.85 7.24
CA LEU A 44 -3.38 9.82 8.04
C LEU A 44 -3.25 9.43 9.53
N SER A 45 -4.20 8.63 10.04
CA SER A 45 -4.23 8.14 11.42
C SER A 45 -3.46 6.84 11.66
N VAL A 46 -2.85 6.25 10.63
CA VAL A 46 -2.11 4.99 10.72
C VAL A 46 -0.67 5.26 10.29
N SER A 47 0.30 4.70 11.02
CA SER A 47 1.72 4.82 10.68
C SER A 47 1.95 4.39 9.22
N PRO A 48 2.64 5.21 8.40
CA PRO A 48 3.57 6.27 8.81
C PRO A 48 2.97 7.67 8.93
N PHE A 49 1.64 7.82 9.01
CA PHE A 49 0.94 9.11 9.12
C PHE A 49 1.19 9.99 7.90
N GLN A 50 1.05 9.37 6.73
CA GLN A 50 1.34 9.98 5.45
C GLN A 50 0.11 10.64 4.82
N TYR A 51 0.36 11.63 3.97
CA TYR A 51 -0.61 12.22 3.05
C TYR A 51 -0.02 12.32 1.65
N GLY A 52 -0.88 12.31 0.64
CA GLY A 52 -0.48 12.48 -0.75
C GLY A 52 -0.28 13.95 -1.12
N VAL A 53 0.84 14.24 -1.78
CA VAL A 53 1.12 15.51 -2.45
C VAL A 53 1.00 15.32 -3.95
N LEU A 54 0.31 16.26 -4.60
CA LEU A 54 0.05 16.25 -6.04
C LEU A 54 0.65 17.50 -6.68
N ASP A 55 1.70 17.32 -7.47
CA ASP A 55 2.32 18.38 -8.25
C ASP A 55 1.88 18.27 -9.71
N ILE A 56 1.11 19.26 -10.18
CA ILE A 56 0.58 19.30 -11.54
C ILE A 56 1.42 20.25 -12.38
N ASN A 57 2.12 19.72 -13.39
CA ASN A 57 3.03 20.47 -14.24
C ASN A 57 2.74 20.22 -15.72
N GLY A 58 1.97 21.12 -16.34
CA GLY A 58 1.63 21.03 -17.76
C GLY A 58 0.78 19.79 -18.07
N ASN A 59 1.44 18.73 -18.55
CA ASN A 59 0.80 17.46 -18.93
C ASN A 59 1.26 16.27 -18.07
N THR A 60 1.85 16.55 -16.91
CA THR A 60 2.25 15.56 -15.91
C THR A 60 1.62 15.86 -14.57
N LEU A 61 1.34 14.79 -13.83
CA LEU A 61 0.98 14.81 -12.42
C LEU A 61 1.99 13.91 -11.71
N ASP A 62 2.74 14.50 -10.80
CA ASP A 62 3.65 13.82 -9.90
C ASP A 62 2.94 13.63 -8.56
N TYR A 63 2.78 12.37 -8.13
CA TYR A 63 2.31 12.03 -6.80
C TYR A 63 3.50 11.55 -5.98
N HIS A 64 3.58 12.02 -4.74
CA HIS A 64 4.42 11.41 -3.72
C HIS A 64 3.76 11.53 -2.35
N THR A 65 4.09 10.65 -1.42
CA THR A 65 3.66 10.82 -0.03
C THR A 65 4.63 11.69 0.75
N GLU A 66 4.10 12.52 1.63
CA GLU A 66 4.84 13.14 2.72
C GLU A 66 4.36 12.59 4.06
N THR A 67 5.24 12.59 5.06
CA THR A 67 4.95 12.09 6.41
C THR A 67 4.73 13.25 7.37
N LEU A 68 3.66 13.19 8.18
CA LEU A 68 3.45 14.17 9.24
C LEU A 68 4.57 14.11 10.28
N SER A 69 5.10 15.29 10.62
CA SER A 69 6.02 15.46 11.75
C SER A 69 5.28 15.94 12.98
N PHE A 70 5.40 15.20 14.10
CA PHE A 70 4.82 15.53 15.39
C PHE A 70 5.62 14.91 16.54
N SER A 71 5.46 15.41 17.76
CA SER A 71 6.33 15.06 18.90
C SER A 71 6.29 13.60 19.34
N HIS A 72 5.26 12.84 18.95
CA HIS A 72 5.07 11.44 19.33
C HIS A 72 5.13 10.48 18.13
N TYR A 73 5.83 10.90 17.07
CA TYR A 73 5.91 10.15 15.82
C TYR A 73 6.48 8.74 16.04
N ASP A 74 7.60 8.64 16.75
CA ASP A 74 8.29 7.37 16.95
C ASP A 74 7.48 6.40 17.82
N GLU A 75 6.81 6.89 18.87
CA GLU A 75 5.93 6.10 19.71
C GLU A 75 4.70 5.61 18.93
N ALA A 76 4.11 6.46 18.10
CA ALA A 76 2.96 6.12 17.29
C ALA A 76 3.33 5.14 16.15
N LYS A 77 4.53 5.28 15.57
CA LYS A 77 5.11 4.32 14.62
C LYS A 77 5.35 2.96 15.29
N GLN A 78 5.97 2.95 16.46
CA GLN A 78 6.20 1.74 17.25
C GLN A 78 4.87 1.06 17.60
N PHE A 79 3.85 1.82 17.97
CA PHE A 79 2.54 1.27 18.30
C PHE A 79 1.93 0.45 17.14
N MET A 80 2.07 0.89 15.88
CA MET A 80 1.59 0.12 14.72
C MET A 80 2.36 -1.20 14.56
N TRP A 81 3.67 -1.17 14.77
CA TRP A 81 4.48 -2.39 14.79
C TRP A 81 4.03 -3.34 15.90
N ASP A 82 3.84 -2.83 17.12
CA ASP A 82 3.40 -3.63 18.27
C ASP A 82 2.00 -4.23 18.07
N VAL A 83 1.08 -3.49 17.45
CA VAL A 83 -0.25 -4.01 17.08
C VAL A 83 -0.11 -5.17 16.09
N SER A 84 0.78 -5.04 15.10
CA SER A 84 1.03 -6.08 14.11
C SER A 84 1.66 -7.32 14.76
N TYR A 85 2.64 -7.12 15.65
CA TYR A 85 3.27 -8.17 16.43
C TYR A 85 2.26 -8.92 17.29
N ARG A 86 1.46 -8.21 18.11
CA ARG A 86 0.43 -8.84 18.95
C ARG A 86 -0.59 -9.60 18.12
N LYS A 87 -0.94 -9.07 16.94
CA LYS A 87 -1.86 -9.77 16.04
C LYS A 87 -1.27 -11.10 15.57
N ALA A 88 0.01 -11.13 15.24
CA ALA A 88 0.73 -12.35 14.89
C ALA A 88 0.81 -13.31 16.09
N GLU A 89 1.18 -12.82 17.26
CA GLU A 89 1.26 -13.59 18.51
C GLU A 89 -0.07 -14.28 18.87
N GLU A 90 -1.19 -13.58 18.73
CA GLU A 90 -2.53 -14.14 18.95
C GLU A 90 -2.90 -15.26 17.94
N GLY A 91 -2.35 -15.19 16.72
CA GLY A 91 -2.73 -16.05 15.60
C GLY A 91 -1.73 -17.15 15.26
N LEU A 92 -0.57 -17.21 15.92
CA LEU A 92 0.53 -18.14 15.66
C LEU A 92 0.96 -18.89 16.93
N PRO A 93 1.75 -19.98 16.82
CA PRO A 93 2.19 -20.76 17.97
C PRO A 93 3.00 -19.92 18.95
N GLN A 94 2.75 -20.07 20.26
CA GLN A 94 3.43 -19.32 21.32
C GLN A 94 4.94 -19.58 21.37
N GLY A 95 5.71 -18.54 21.70
CA GLY A 95 7.16 -18.64 21.93
C GLY A 95 8.02 -18.49 20.67
N TYR A 96 7.43 -18.07 19.54
CA TYR A 96 8.10 -17.90 18.26
C TYR A 96 8.22 -16.40 17.90
N ALA A 97 8.95 -15.64 18.71
CA ALA A 97 9.09 -14.19 18.54
C ALA A 97 9.51 -13.79 17.12
N GLU A 98 10.44 -14.53 16.51
CA GLU A 98 10.91 -14.28 15.14
C GLU A 98 9.80 -14.33 14.08
N LEU A 99 8.78 -15.20 14.24
CA LEU A 99 7.64 -15.24 13.33
C LEU A 99 6.75 -14.00 13.48
N TYR A 100 6.60 -13.48 14.70
CA TYR A 100 5.77 -12.32 14.99
C TYR A 100 6.47 -11.04 14.50
N GLU A 101 7.78 -10.93 14.70
CA GLU A 101 8.62 -9.86 14.19
C GLU A 101 8.59 -9.82 12.67
N TYR A 102 8.79 -10.97 12.02
CA TYR A 102 8.69 -11.10 10.56
C TYR A 102 7.34 -10.62 10.02
N PHE A 103 6.23 -11.04 10.63
CA PHE A 103 4.91 -10.57 10.24
C PHE A 103 4.76 -9.05 10.45
N ALA A 104 5.20 -8.53 11.60
CA ALA A 104 5.09 -7.11 11.93
C ALA A 104 5.90 -6.23 10.97
N ASP A 105 7.11 -6.64 10.61
CA ASP A 105 7.97 -5.94 9.64
C ASP A 105 7.33 -5.92 8.25
N VAL A 106 6.85 -7.07 7.76
CA VAL A 106 6.19 -7.14 6.45
C VAL A 106 4.91 -6.30 6.43
N ASN A 107 4.10 -6.39 7.49
CA ASN A 107 2.82 -5.68 7.58
C ASN A 107 3.03 -4.16 7.66
N THR A 108 3.97 -3.69 8.46
CA THR A 108 4.24 -2.24 8.59
C THR A 108 4.81 -1.64 7.31
N ALA A 109 5.69 -2.34 6.60
CA ALA A 109 6.18 -1.93 5.29
C ALA A 109 5.09 -1.96 4.20
N TYR A 110 4.16 -2.92 4.29
CA TYR A 110 3.01 -2.96 3.38
C TYR A 110 2.07 -1.76 3.59
N PHE A 111 1.78 -1.40 4.84
CA PHE A 111 0.94 -0.23 5.15
C PHE A 111 1.58 1.09 4.72
N SER A 112 2.91 1.20 4.78
CA SER A 112 3.64 2.41 4.39
C SER A 112 3.81 2.59 2.89
N GLY A 113 3.59 1.55 2.09
CA GLY A 113 3.90 1.53 0.66
C GLY A 113 5.40 1.41 0.35
N HIS A 114 6.26 1.28 1.37
CA HIS A 114 7.70 1.02 1.22
C HIS A 114 7.98 -0.49 1.15
N LYS A 115 7.31 -1.19 0.23
CA LYS A 115 7.41 -2.66 0.12
C LYS A 115 8.80 -3.12 -0.33
N GLU A 116 9.59 -2.24 -0.94
CA GLU A 116 11.01 -2.46 -1.27
C GLU A 116 11.89 -2.67 -0.03
N GLU A 117 11.45 -2.22 1.15
CA GLU A 117 12.16 -2.44 2.41
C GLU A 117 11.88 -3.83 3.00
N ILE A 118 10.90 -4.57 2.48
CA ILE A 118 10.53 -5.90 2.97
C ILE A 118 11.68 -6.88 2.73
N ARG A 119 12.24 -7.38 3.83
CA ARG A 119 13.20 -8.50 3.83
C ARG A 119 12.43 -9.81 3.84
N TRP A 120 12.11 -10.30 2.65
CA TRP A 120 11.37 -11.54 2.52
C TRP A 120 12.22 -12.75 2.93
N ASP A 121 11.71 -13.56 3.88
CA ASP A 121 12.30 -14.82 4.30
C ASP A 121 11.35 -15.98 3.97
N ASP A 122 11.77 -16.88 3.08
CA ASP A 122 10.93 -18.00 2.65
C ASP A 122 10.74 -19.05 3.77
N ALA A 123 11.70 -19.22 4.69
CA ALA A 123 11.56 -20.18 5.79
C ALA A 123 10.53 -19.68 6.81
N LEU A 124 10.60 -18.40 7.20
CA LEU A 124 9.64 -17.78 8.10
C LEU A 124 8.24 -17.69 7.47
N TYR A 125 8.15 -17.35 6.17
CA TYR A 125 6.89 -17.39 5.44
C TYR A 125 6.27 -18.80 5.42
N GLU A 126 7.03 -19.83 5.07
CA GLU A 126 6.51 -21.20 5.00
C GLU A 126 6.06 -21.69 6.38
N GLU A 127 6.79 -21.34 7.44
CA GLU A 127 6.40 -21.69 8.80
C GLU A 127 5.13 -20.96 9.24
N LEU A 128 5.02 -19.66 8.98
CA LEU A 128 3.82 -18.88 9.24
C LEU A 128 2.61 -19.40 8.46
N ASN A 129 2.78 -19.73 7.18
CA ASN A 129 1.72 -20.24 6.31
C ASN A 129 1.18 -21.61 6.77
N LYS A 130 2.05 -22.50 7.27
CA LYS A 130 1.63 -23.78 7.85
C LYS A 130 0.77 -23.61 9.09
N ASN A 131 1.08 -22.61 9.92
CA ASN A 131 0.45 -22.41 11.20
C ASN A 131 -0.83 -21.56 11.12
N ASN A 132 -0.94 -20.67 10.11
CA ASN A 132 -2.13 -19.85 9.93
C ASN A 132 -2.38 -19.52 8.44
N ALA A 133 -3.45 -20.10 7.89
CA ALA A 133 -3.80 -19.92 6.47
C ALA A 133 -4.15 -18.47 6.10
N PHE A 134 -4.72 -17.69 7.03
CA PHE A 134 -5.01 -16.28 6.78
C PHE A 134 -3.70 -15.49 6.62
N PHE A 135 -2.76 -15.63 7.55
CA PHE A 135 -1.47 -14.93 7.44
C PHE A 135 -0.69 -15.39 6.21
N GLY A 136 -0.71 -16.69 5.88
CA GLY A 136 -0.08 -17.20 4.67
C GLY A 136 -0.64 -16.57 3.39
N LEU A 137 -1.98 -16.55 3.23
CA LEU A 137 -2.62 -15.91 2.08
C LEU A 137 -2.38 -14.40 2.03
N TYR A 138 -2.38 -13.75 3.20
CA TYR A 138 -2.15 -12.31 3.31
C TYR A 138 -0.72 -11.94 2.86
N LEU A 139 0.31 -12.56 3.42
CA LEU A 139 1.70 -12.28 3.03
C LEU A 139 1.98 -12.69 1.58
N LYS A 140 1.37 -13.78 1.11
CA LYS A 140 1.46 -14.18 -0.31
C LYS A 140 0.89 -13.11 -1.22
N SER A 141 -0.22 -12.46 -0.83
CA SER A 141 -0.80 -11.38 -1.62
C SER A 141 0.15 -10.18 -1.71
N ILE A 142 0.79 -9.80 -0.62
CA ILE A 142 1.80 -8.73 -0.57
C ILE A 142 2.99 -9.06 -1.50
N LYS A 143 3.51 -10.29 -1.44
CA LYS A 143 4.61 -10.72 -2.33
C LYS A 143 4.20 -10.70 -3.80
N ALA A 144 2.99 -11.17 -4.12
CA ALA A 144 2.46 -11.21 -5.48
C ALA A 144 2.23 -9.80 -6.05
N ASP A 145 1.99 -8.83 -5.18
CA ASP A 145 1.78 -7.43 -5.49
C ASP A 145 3.06 -6.67 -5.89
N GLY A 146 4.22 -7.32 -5.71
CA GLY A 146 5.53 -6.71 -5.94
C GLY A 146 6.06 -5.97 -4.72
N LEU A 147 7.35 -6.15 -4.45
CA LEU A 147 8.08 -5.49 -3.36
C LEU A 147 8.72 -4.19 -3.89
N LEU A 148 7.86 -3.26 -4.32
CA LEU A 148 8.24 -2.00 -4.94
C LEU A 148 7.84 -0.82 -4.06
N ASP A 149 8.50 0.32 -4.28
CA ASP A 149 8.12 1.61 -3.70
C ASP A 149 6.84 2.13 -4.37
N GLU A 150 5.76 2.19 -3.61
CA GLU A 150 4.44 2.66 -4.03
C GLU A 150 4.09 4.03 -3.42
N THR A 151 5.06 4.70 -2.82
CA THR A 151 4.90 6.04 -2.25
C THR A 151 4.97 7.14 -3.28
N LYS A 152 5.32 6.83 -4.53
CA LYS A 152 5.43 7.77 -5.63
C LYS A 152 4.94 7.20 -6.94
N CYS A 153 4.29 8.02 -7.74
CA CYS A 153 3.95 7.67 -9.12
C CYS A 153 3.86 8.92 -10.00
N ARG A 154 4.01 8.72 -11.31
CA ARG A 154 3.85 9.79 -12.29
C ARG A 154 2.79 9.41 -13.32
N ILE A 155 1.82 10.30 -13.50
CA ILE A 155 0.79 10.17 -14.52
C ILE A 155 1.11 11.16 -15.65
N HIS A 156 1.15 10.66 -16.87
CA HIS A 156 1.33 11.46 -18.08
C HIS A 156 0.05 11.46 -18.90
N TRP A 157 -0.32 12.61 -19.45
CA TRP A 157 -1.35 12.68 -20.49
C TRP A 157 -0.87 13.43 -21.71
N HIS A 158 -1.47 13.11 -22.86
CA HIS A 158 -1.27 13.87 -24.08
C HIS A 158 -2.41 14.87 -24.23
N ASN A 159 -2.08 16.14 -24.51
CA ASN A 159 -3.05 17.13 -24.95
C ASN A 159 -3.55 16.79 -26.36
N SER A 160 -4.34 15.72 -26.48
CA SER A 160 -5.23 15.56 -27.61
C SER A 160 -6.54 16.24 -27.20
N HIS A 161 -6.92 17.31 -27.91
CA HIS A 161 -8.14 18.10 -27.75
C HIS A 161 -8.05 19.38 -26.89
N ARG A 162 -7.42 20.42 -27.44
CA ARG A 162 -8.16 21.70 -27.54
C ARG A 162 -9.38 21.42 -28.41
N ARG A 163 -10.52 21.09 -27.79
CA ARG A 163 -11.82 21.25 -28.47
C ARG A 163 -12.09 22.74 -28.52
N THR A 164 -11.66 23.37 -29.61
CA THR A 164 -12.28 24.59 -30.13
C THR A 164 -13.71 24.29 -30.56
#